data_AF-A0A3D4TYY1-F1
#
_entry.id   AF-A0A3D4TYY1-F1
#
_cell.length_a   1.000
_cell.length_b   1.000
_cell.length_c   1.000
_cell.angle_alpha   90.00
_cell.angle_beta   90.00
_cell.angle_gamma   90.00
#
_symmetry.space_group_name_H-M   'P 1'
#
loop_
_entity.id
_entity.type
_entity.pdbx_description
1 polymer ?
#
loop_
_entity_poly.entity_id
_entity_poly.type
_entity_poly.pdbx_seq_one_letter_code
_entity_poly.pdbx_strand_id
1 'polypeptide(L)'
;MNQSSRTNLIPITIIGVLFFIFGFVTWLNGTLIPYLKIACELNTFQSMFVAFAFYISYFVMALPSSWILKLTGFKKGMMLGLLVMAVGALIFIPAANTRTYGLFLTGLFVIGTGLSILQTASNPYITILGPIESAAKRISIMGICNKVAGFLAPIVLGAII
;
A
#
# COMPACT_ATOMS: atom_id res chain seq x y z
N MET A 1 21.04 -1.14 34.46
CA MET A 1 20.71 -2.57 34.68
C MET A 1 19.77 -3.04 33.56
N ASN A 2 20.32 -3.88 32.67
CA ASN A 2 19.67 -4.78 31.70
C ASN A 2 18.27 -4.41 31.16
N GLN A 3 18.20 -3.60 30.10
CA GLN A 3 17.18 -3.84 29.07
C GLN A 3 17.67 -4.97 28.18
N SER A 4 17.23 -6.17 28.57
CA SER A 4 17.30 -7.41 27.82
C SER A 4 17.20 -7.16 26.30
N SER A 5 18.21 -7.65 25.60
CA SER A 5 18.32 -7.88 24.15
C SER A 5 17.23 -8.83 23.61
N ARG A 6 15.96 -8.61 23.96
CA ARG A 6 14.81 -9.28 23.35
C ARG A 6 14.50 -8.62 22.00
N THR A 7 15.10 -9.17 20.97
CA THR A 7 14.43 -9.48 19.70
C THR A 7 13.57 -8.36 19.09
N ASN A 8 14.18 -7.21 18.76
CA ASN A 8 13.60 -6.23 17.82
C ASN A 8 13.37 -6.82 16.41
N LEU A 9 13.76 -8.07 16.16
CA LEU A 9 13.55 -8.79 14.90
C LEU A 9 12.07 -8.95 14.57
N ILE A 10 11.19 -9.29 15.54
CA ILE A 10 9.77 -9.54 15.26
C ILE A 10 9.09 -8.28 14.68
N PRO A 11 9.18 -7.08 15.29
CA PRO A 11 8.54 -5.90 14.72
C PRO A 11 9.22 -5.43 13.42
N ILE A 12 10.53 -5.65 13.26
CA ILE A 12 11.24 -5.38 11.99
C ILE A 12 10.70 -6.27 10.87
N THR A 13 10.52 -7.57 11.13
CA THR A 13 9.96 -8.51 10.15
C THR A 13 8.53 -8.13 9.77
N ILE A 14 7.69 -7.77 10.74
CA ILE A 14 6.31 -7.32 10.46
C ILE A 14 6.31 -6.09 9.55
N ILE A 15 7.17 -5.11 9.82
CA ILE A 15 7.29 -3.93 8.97
C ILE A 15 7.82 -4.30 7.58
N GLY A 16 8.77 -5.24 7.48
CA GLY A 16 9.24 -5.77 6.20
C GLY A 16 8.11 -6.39 5.37
N VAL A 17 7.24 -7.17 6.01
CA VAL A 17 6.03 -7.72 5.37
C VAL A 17 5.07 -6.60 4.96
N LEU A 18 4.89 -5.56 5.78
CA LEU A 18 4.06 -4.41 5.39
C LEU A 18 4.60 -3.68 4.17
N PHE A 19 5.92 -3.43 4.12
CA PHE A 19 6.60 -2.84 2.95
C PHE A 19 6.47 -3.70 1.71
N PHE A 20 6.48 -5.03 1.88
CA PHE A 20 6.19 -5.95 0.81
C PHE A 20 4.73 -5.81 0.35
N ILE A 21 3.74 -5.84 1.24
CA ILE A 21 2.31 -5.76 0.90
C ILE A 21 1.99 -4.47 0.16
N PHE A 22 2.34 -3.30 0.71
CA PHE A 22 1.99 -2.05 0.04
C PHE A 22 2.83 -1.83 -1.22
N GLY A 23 4.07 -2.33 -1.27
CA GLY A 23 4.86 -2.41 -2.49
C GLY A 23 4.13 -3.22 -3.57
N PHE A 24 3.81 -4.48 -3.26
CA PHE A 24 3.09 -5.39 -4.14
C PHE A 24 1.85 -4.73 -4.73
N VAL A 25 0.97 -4.17 -3.90
CA VAL A 25 -0.29 -3.52 -4.34
C VAL A 25 -0.04 -2.27 -5.18
N THR A 26 0.99 -1.47 -4.85
CA THR A 26 1.35 -0.27 -5.64
C THR A 26 1.77 -0.65 -7.06
N TRP A 27 2.57 -1.69 -7.20
CA TRP A 27 3.02 -2.16 -8.51
C TRP A 27 1.92 -2.91 -9.27
N LEU A 28 1.06 -3.64 -8.55
CA LEU A 28 -0.14 -4.27 -9.09
C LEU A 28 -1.08 -3.24 -9.75
N ASN A 29 -1.20 -2.05 -9.16
CA ASN A 29 -2.01 -1.00 -9.77
C ASN A 29 -1.48 -0.61 -11.17
N GLY A 30 -0.16 -0.57 -11.35
CA GLY A 30 0.47 -0.30 -12.65
C GLY A 30 0.10 -1.33 -13.72
N THR A 31 0.01 -2.60 -13.35
CA THR A 31 -0.38 -3.69 -14.27
C THR A 31 -1.89 -3.84 -14.42
N LEU A 32 -2.65 -3.39 -13.43
CA LEU A 32 -4.12 -3.43 -13.44
C LEU A 32 -4.73 -2.40 -14.39
N ILE A 33 -4.08 -1.25 -14.60
CA ILE A 33 -4.59 -0.20 -15.50
C ILE A 33 -4.78 -0.71 -16.95
N PRO A 34 -3.79 -1.34 -17.61
CA PRO A 34 -3.98 -1.97 -18.92
C PRO A 34 -5.09 -3.02 -18.94
N TYR A 35 -5.21 -3.81 -17.87
CA TYR A 35 -6.26 -4.83 -17.75
C TYR A 35 -7.65 -4.20 -17.70
N LEU A 36 -7.85 -3.15 -16.87
CA LEU A 36 -9.11 -2.42 -16.80
C LEU A 36 -9.45 -1.74 -18.12
N LYS A 37 -8.43 -1.24 -18.84
CA LYS A 37 -8.61 -0.68 -20.18
C LYS A 37 -9.23 -1.69 -21.14
N ILE A 38 -8.74 -2.93 -21.13
CA ILE A 38 -9.26 -3.99 -22.00
C ILE A 38 -10.62 -4.48 -21.50
N ALA A 39 -10.75 -4.79 -20.20
CA ALA A 39 -11.95 -5.39 -19.62
C ALA A 39 -13.19 -4.48 -19.64
N CYS A 40 -12.98 -3.16 -19.53
CA CYS A 40 -14.06 -2.16 -19.55
C CYS A 40 -14.08 -1.33 -20.85
N GLU A 41 -13.33 -1.74 -21.88
CA GLU A 41 -13.24 -1.06 -23.20
C GLU A 41 -12.98 0.45 -23.08
N LEU A 42 -12.05 0.83 -22.19
CA LEU A 42 -11.80 2.22 -21.85
C LEU A 42 -11.01 2.94 -22.93
N ASN A 43 -11.34 4.23 -23.12
CA ASN A 43 -10.51 5.11 -23.92
C ASN A 43 -9.19 5.48 -23.18
N THR A 44 -8.25 6.10 -23.90
CA THR A 44 -6.94 6.50 -23.33
C THR A 44 -7.09 7.47 -22.16
N PHE A 45 -8.04 8.42 -22.24
CA PHE A 45 -8.28 9.40 -21.17
C PHE A 45 -8.78 8.74 -19.88
N GLN A 46 -9.76 7.85 -19.99
CA GLN A 46 -10.29 7.06 -18.87
C GLN A 46 -9.21 6.18 -18.25
N SER A 47 -8.34 5.58 -19.06
CA SER A 47 -7.22 4.77 -18.56
C SER A 47 -6.22 5.61 -17.75
N MET A 48 -5.90 6.82 -18.21
CA MET A 48 -5.06 7.77 -17.45
C MET A 48 -5.76 8.24 -16.17
N PHE A 49 -7.08 8.40 -16.22
CA PHE A 49 -7.87 8.79 -15.06
C PHE A 49 -7.90 7.70 -13.96
N VAL A 50 -7.73 6.42 -14.31
CA VAL A 50 -7.51 5.33 -13.33
C VAL A 50 -6.24 5.58 -12.52
N ALA A 51 -5.12 5.88 -13.20
CA ALA A 51 -3.86 6.21 -12.54
C ALA A 51 -4.02 7.47 -11.67
N PHE A 52 -4.68 8.50 -12.21
CA PHE A 52 -4.97 9.73 -11.48
C PHE A 52 -5.76 9.45 -10.19
N ALA A 53 -6.85 8.68 -10.26
CA ALA A 53 -7.69 8.34 -9.12
C ALA A 53 -6.93 7.59 -8.02
N PHE A 54 -5.98 6.73 -8.40
CA PHE A 54 -5.12 6.07 -7.42
C PHE A 54 -4.11 7.05 -6.80
N TYR A 55 -3.37 7.82 -7.60
CA TYR A 55 -2.33 8.70 -7.08
C TYR A 55 -2.85 9.94 -6.35
N ILE A 56 -4.02 10.48 -6.75
CA ILE A 56 -4.65 11.60 -6.06
C ILE A 56 -5.04 11.24 -4.63
N SER A 57 -5.35 9.97 -4.36
CA SER A 57 -5.63 9.50 -3.01
C SER A 57 -4.43 9.71 -2.06
N TYR A 58 -3.19 9.54 -2.54
CA TYR A 58 -2.00 9.81 -1.74
C TYR A 58 -1.90 11.28 -1.36
N PHE A 59 -2.16 12.17 -2.31
CA PHE A 59 -2.14 13.61 -2.08
C PHE A 59 -3.23 14.04 -1.10
N VAL A 60 -4.49 13.65 -1.36
CA VAL A 60 -5.64 14.02 -0.53
C VAL A 60 -5.52 13.41 0.87
N MET A 61 -5.07 12.17 0.98
CA MET A 61 -4.98 11.45 2.25
C MET A 61 -3.67 11.67 2.99
N ALA A 62 -2.67 12.36 2.46
CA ALA A 62 -1.41 12.61 3.17
C ALA A 62 -1.62 13.35 4.52
N LEU A 63 -2.38 14.46 4.49
CA LEU A 63 -2.68 15.24 5.70
C LEU A 63 -3.65 14.49 6.65
N PRO A 64 -4.79 13.95 6.19
CA PRO A 64 -5.66 13.12 7.02
C PRO A 64 -4.94 11.93 7.67
N SER A 65 -4.07 11.24 6.92
CA SER A 65 -3.32 10.09 7.44
C SER A 65 -2.43 10.49 8.60
N SER A 66 -1.75 11.63 8.50
CA SER A 66 -0.94 12.16 9.61
C SER A 66 -1.80 12.47 10.84
N TRP A 67 -2.97 13.07 10.65
CA TRP A 67 -3.88 13.39 11.75
C TRP A 67 -4.47 12.13 12.41
N ILE A 68 -4.91 11.15 11.61
CA ILE A 68 -5.35 9.84 12.09
C ILE A 68 -4.25 9.20 12.93
N LEU A 69 -3.00 9.23 12.46
CA LEU A 69 -1.87 8.64 13.19
C LEU A 69 -1.55 9.34 14.50
N LYS A 70 -1.77 10.66 14.61
CA LYS A 70 -1.67 11.38 15.89
C LYS A 70 -2.70 10.88 16.90
N LEU A 71 -3.90 10.50 16.44
CA LEU A 71 -4.99 10.03 17.30
C LEU A 71 -4.87 8.53 17.64
N THR A 72 -4.53 7.70 16.66
CA THR A 72 -4.51 6.23 16.83
C THR A 72 -3.15 5.69 17.26
N GLY A 73 -2.06 6.43 17.00
CA GLY A 73 -0.69 5.94 17.07
C GLY A 73 -0.32 5.03 15.89
N PHE A 74 0.97 4.69 15.79
CA PHE A 74 1.52 3.93 14.65
C PHE A 74 0.93 2.53 14.49
N LYS A 75 0.89 1.73 15.56
CA LYS A 75 0.45 0.32 15.49
C LYS A 75 -1.01 0.19 15.04
N LYS A 76 -1.92 0.94 15.69
CA LYS A 76 -3.34 0.94 15.33
C LYS A 76 -3.58 1.62 13.98
N GLY A 77 -2.80 2.64 13.63
CA GLY A 77 -2.88 3.29 12.33
C GLY A 77 -2.49 2.37 11.18
N MET A 78 -1.43 1.56 11.32
CA MET A 78 -1.08 0.53 10.33
C MET A 78 -2.19 -0.50 10.17
N MET A 79 -2.78 -0.97 11.28
CA MET A 79 -3.91 -1.91 11.24
C MET A 79 -5.13 -1.29 10.53
N LEU A 80 -5.45 -0.02 10.80
CA LEU A 80 -6.51 0.70 10.12
C LEU A 80 -6.25 0.80 8.61
N GLY A 81 -5.02 1.12 8.21
CA GLY A 81 -4.65 1.17 6.80
C GLY A 81 -4.83 -0.17 6.09
N LEU A 82 -4.47 -1.29 6.74
CA LEU A 82 -4.74 -2.64 6.21
C LEU A 82 -6.24 -2.93 6.08
N LEU A 83 -7.06 -2.53 7.06
CA LEU A 83 -8.51 -2.71 7.00
C LEU A 83 -9.12 -1.89 5.85
N VAL A 84 -8.68 -0.64 5.67
CA VAL A 84 -9.12 0.20 4.56
C VAL A 84 -8.73 -0.41 3.21
N MET A 85 -7.50 -0.94 3.09
CA MET A 85 -7.10 -1.67 1.88
C MET A 85 -7.96 -2.91 1.63
N ALA A 86 -8.29 -3.69 2.67
CA ALA A 86 -9.15 -4.85 2.54
C ALA A 86 -10.55 -4.47 2.06
N VAL A 87 -11.13 -3.39 2.59
CA VAL A 87 -12.41 -2.84 2.10
C VAL A 87 -12.30 -2.42 0.63
N GLY A 88 -11.22 -1.75 0.26
CA GLY A 88 -10.95 -1.39 -1.14
C GLY A 88 -10.89 -2.61 -2.05
N ALA A 89 -10.19 -3.67 -1.64
CA ALA A 89 -10.14 -4.94 -2.37
C ALA A 89 -11.50 -5.65 -2.45
N LEU A 90 -12.34 -5.55 -1.42
CA LEU A 90 -13.71 -6.08 -1.46
C LEU A 90 -14.60 -5.34 -2.45
N ILE A 91 -14.41 -4.02 -2.63
CA ILE A 91 -15.14 -3.22 -3.64
C ILE A 91 -14.78 -3.66 -5.07
N PHE A 92 -13.58 -4.21 -5.29
CA PHE A 92 -13.18 -4.74 -6.59
C PHE A 92 -14.02 -5.96 -7.03
N ILE A 93 -14.54 -6.75 -6.09
CA ILE A 93 -15.36 -7.94 -6.39
C ILE A 93 -16.64 -7.55 -7.16
N PRO A 94 -17.54 -6.68 -6.64
CA PRO A 94 -18.70 -6.23 -7.39
C PRO A 94 -18.29 -5.42 -8.63
N ALA A 95 -17.21 -4.63 -8.57
CA ALA A 95 -16.73 -3.86 -9.72
C ALA A 95 -16.37 -4.76 -10.92
N ALA A 96 -15.72 -5.90 -10.66
CA ALA A 96 -15.37 -6.89 -11.67
C ALA A 96 -16.59 -7.61 -12.23
N ASN A 97 -17.55 -7.97 -11.38
CA ASN A 97 -18.78 -8.63 -11.80
C ASN A 97 -19.67 -7.74 -12.67
N THR A 98 -19.78 -6.44 -12.34
CA THR A 98 -20.62 -5.49 -13.08
C THR A 98 -19.87 -4.70 -14.15
N ARG A 99 -18.54 -4.91 -14.27
CA ARG A 99 -17.63 -4.16 -15.16
C ARG A 99 -17.82 -2.65 -15.11
N THR A 100 -18.12 -2.12 -13.91
CA THR A 100 -18.50 -0.71 -13.76
C THR A 100 -17.27 0.13 -13.45
N TYR A 101 -16.88 0.98 -14.40
CA TYR A 101 -15.71 1.85 -14.30
C TYR A 101 -15.68 2.69 -13.01
N GLY A 102 -16.81 3.31 -12.62
CA GLY A 102 -16.90 4.12 -11.40
C GLY A 102 -16.59 3.33 -10.13
N LEU A 103 -17.05 2.08 -10.04
CA LEU A 103 -16.78 1.21 -8.89
C LEU A 103 -15.29 0.86 -8.79
N PHE A 104 -14.63 0.60 -9.92
CA PHE A 104 -13.17 0.40 -9.94
C PHE A 104 -12.40 1.62 -9.44
N LEU A 105 -12.80 2.82 -9.87
CA LEU A 105 -12.17 4.06 -9.39
C LEU A 105 -12.34 4.23 -7.89
N THR A 106 -13.54 3.97 -7.34
CA THR A 106 -13.77 4.04 -5.90
C THR A 106 -12.94 3.01 -5.14
N GLY A 107 -12.85 1.77 -5.64
CA GLY A 107 -12.00 0.73 -5.04
C GLY A 107 -10.52 1.14 -5.03
N LEU A 108 -10.01 1.67 -6.14
CA LEU A 108 -8.63 2.16 -6.24
C LEU A 108 -8.34 3.32 -5.30
N PHE A 109 -9.27 4.27 -5.19
CA PHE A 109 -9.13 5.40 -4.28
C PHE A 109 -9.09 4.94 -2.82
N VAL A 110 -9.94 3.97 -2.44
CA VAL A 110 -9.96 3.39 -1.10
C VAL A 110 -8.68 2.58 -0.83
N ILE A 111 -8.20 1.78 -1.78
CA ILE A 111 -6.90 1.10 -1.65
C ILE A 111 -5.78 2.12 -1.46
N GLY A 112 -5.72 3.15 -2.31
CA GLY A 112 -4.71 4.21 -2.23
C GLY A 112 -4.77 4.99 -0.91
N THR A 113 -5.97 5.17 -0.35
CA THR A 113 -6.15 5.71 1.01
C THR A 113 -5.51 4.82 2.06
N GLY A 114 -5.77 3.51 2.02
CA GLY A 114 -5.16 2.56 2.96
C GLY A 114 -3.64 2.49 2.82
N LEU A 115 -3.12 2.56 1.59
CA LEU A 115 -1.68 2.63 1.31
C LEU A 115 -1.06 3.91 1.86
N SER A 116 -1.72 5.06 1.71
CA SER A 116 -1.25 6.36 2.23
C SER A 116 -1.15 6.33 3.76
N ILE A 117 -2.15 5.79 4.45
CA ILE A 117 -2.11 5.59 5.91
C ILE A 117 -0.96 4.66 6.29
N LEU A 118 -0.83 3.52 5.62
CA LEU A 118 0.21 2.53 5.91
C LEU A 118 1.62 3.08 5.72
N GLN A 119 1.88 3.80 4.63
CA GLN A 119 3.19 4.37 4.36
C GLN A 119 3.53 5.51 5.32
N THR A 120 2.55 6.37 5.62
CA THR A 120 2.71 7.47 6.59
C THR A 120 3.00 6.93 8.00
N ALA A 121 2.49 5.74 8.33
CA ALA A 121 2.75 5.08 9.60
C ALA A 121 4.06 4.28 9.61
N SER A 122 4.31 3.47 8.59
CA SER A 122 5.40 2.49 8.54
C SER A 122 6.76 3.15 8.35
N ASN A 123 6.83 4.23 7.54
CA ASN A 123 8.09 4.91 7.23
C ASN A 123 8.72 5.56 8.47
N PRO A 124 7.98 6.30 9.34
CA PRO A 124 8.55 6.77 10.61
C PRO A 124 8.71 5.65 11.64
N TYR A 125 7.83 4.65 11.64
CA TYR A 125 7.89 3.58 12.65
C TYR A 125 9.17 2.75 12.55
N ILE A 126 9.70 2.49 11.35
CA ILE A 126 10.94 1.72 11.19
C ILE A 126 12.19 2.49 11.67
N THR A 127 12.17 3.82 11.61
CA THR A 127 13.32 4.64 12.04
C THR A 127 13.44 4.68 13.55
N ILE A 128 12.31 4.77 14.26
CA ILE A 128 12.26 4.72 15.73
C ILE A 128 12.46 3.30 16.30
N LEU A 129 12.29 2.27 15.46
CA LEU A 129 12.46 0.87 15.85
C LEU A 129 13.94 0.45 15.83
N GLY A 130 14.70 0.92 16.82
CA GLY A 130 16.12 0.57 17.03
C GLY A 130 17.05 1.79 17.02
N PRO A 131 18.39 1.57 17.05
CA PRO A 131 19.37 2.65 17.09
C PRO A 131 19.27 3.55 15.85
N ILE A 132 19.38 4.87 16.03
CA ILE A 132 19.33 5.87 14.95
C ILE A 132 20.45 5.64 13.93
N GLU A 133 21.65 5.25 14.39
CA GLU A 133 22.83 4.99 13.57
C GLU A 133 22.58 3.91 12.49
N SER A 134 21.68 2.96 12.76
CA SER A 134 21.31 1.89 11.83
C SER A 134 19.96 2.11 11.14
N ALA A 135 19.32 3.26 11.33
CA ALA A 135 18.02 3.57 10.72
C ALA A 135 18.07 3.56 9.19
N ALA A 136 19.11 4.15 8.59
CA ALA A 136 19.30 4.13 7.15
C ALA A 136 19.39 2.70 6.60
N LYS A 137 20.15 1.82 7.27
CA LYS A 137 20.26 0.40 6.89
C LYS A 137 18.90 -0.31 6.94
N ARG A 138 18.10 -0.07 7.99
CA ARG A 138 16.76 -0.67 8.11
C ARG A 138 15.83 -0.20 6.99
N ILE A 139 15.78 1.11 6.73
CA ILE A 139 14.96 1.66 5.64
C ILE A 139 15.39 1.07 4.29
N SER A 140 16.68 0.95 4.03
CA SER A 140 17.19 0.34 2.79
C SER A 140 16.74 -1.12 2.64
N ILE A 141 16.79 -1.92 3.72
CA ILE A 141 16.27 -3.30 3.72
C ILE A 141 14.77 -3.31 3.39
N MET A 142 13.98 -2.43 4.02
CA MET A 142 12.55 -2.32 3.74
C MET A 142 12.28 -1.90 2.29
N GLY A 143 13.11 -1.01 1.74
CA GLY A 143 13.07 -0.60 0.33
C GLY A 143 13.33 -1.77 -0.62
N ILE A 144 14.28 -2.66 -0.29
CA ILE A 144 14.52 -3.89 -1.04
C ILE A 144 13.28 -4.79 -1.01
N CYS A 145 12.68 -5.01 0.16
CA CYS A 145 11.43 -5.79 0.27
C CYS A 145 10.32 -5.23 -0.63
N ASN A 146 10.16 -3.90 -0.67
CA ASN A 146 9.18 -3.23 -1.53
C ASN A 146 9.50 -3.44 -3.02
N LYS A 147 10.77 -3.29 -3.43
CA LYS A 147 11.17 -3.49 -4.83
C LYS A 147 11.05 -4.95 -5.27
N VAL A 148 11.37 -5.91 -4.39
CA VAL A 148 11.13 -7.34 -4.65
C VAL A 148 9.63 -7.60 -4.83
N ALA A 149 8.78 -7.02 -3.99
CA ALA A 149 7.34 -7.11 -4.17
C ALA A 149 6.88 -6.53 -5.52
N GLY A 150 7.48 -5.42 -5.93
CA GLY A 150 7.19 -4.79 -7.21
C GLY A 150 7.61 -5.59 -8.43
N PHE A 151 8.72 -6.34 -8.33
CA PHE A 151 9.13 -7.28 -9.36
C PHE A 151 8.19 -8.49 -9.44
N LEU A 152 7.75 -9.01 -8.29
CA LEU A 152 6.87 -10.18 -8.24
C LEU A 152 5.42 -9.87 -8.66
N ALA A 153 4.92 -8.65 -8.40
CA ALA A 153 3.52 -8.29 -8.66
C ALA A 153 3.08 -8.50 -10.13
N PRO A 154 3.81 -7.99 -11.15
CA PRO A 154 3.50 -8.26 -12.55
C PRO A 154 3.59 -9.73 -12.93
N ILE A 155 4.56 -10.47 -12.39
CA ILE A 155 4.77 -11.90 -12.71
C ILE A 155 3.61 -12.73 -12.17
N VAL A 156 3.23 -12.52 -10.91
CA VAL A 156 2.11 -13.23 -10.29
C VAL A 156 0.81 -12.92 -11.03
N LEU A 157 0.56 -11.64 -11.34
CA LEU A 157 -0.64 -11.25 -12.06
C LEU A 157 -0.68 -11.83 -13.47
N GLY A 158 0.43 -11.75 -14.21
CA GLY A 158 0.53 -12.30 -15.56
C GLY A 158 0.56 -13.83 -15.65
N ALA A 159 0.78 -14.54 -14.53
CA ALA A 159 0.66 -15.99 -14.47
C ALA A 159 -0.78 -16.47 -14.19
N ILE A 160 -1.63 -15.60 -13.65
CA ILE A 160 -3.01 -15.92 -13.25
C ILE A 160 -4.02 -15.54 -14.35
N ILE A 161 -3.68 -14.55 -15.18
CA ILE A 161 -4.52 -14.00 -16.27
C ILE A 161 -4.02 -14.52 -17.61
#